data_AF-A0A4U0PZ47-F1
#
_entry.id   AF-A0A4U0PZ47-F1
#
_cell.length_a   1.000
_cell.length_b   1.000
_cell.length_c   1.000
_cell.angle_alpha   90.00
_cell.angle_beta   90.00
_cell.angle_gamma   90.00
#
_symmetry.space_group_name_H-M   'P 1'
#
loop_
_entity.id
_entity.type
_entity.pdbx_description
1 polymer ?
#
loop_
_entity_poly.entity_id
_entity_poly.type
_entity_poly.pdbx_seq_one_letter_code
_entity_poly.pdbx_strand_id
1 'polypeptide(L)'
;MSLMRSGWQSVLFRPVPGGGWRARPIWKEAAGDDFAHALGGGMLALLAIAAWAGYCWRGERASMAEDVRPAAQERQADGSVVATRVPTARPDPPPHLLPRGAQEERRVAVWVQVPPVTPVVDAMGVVHCDCPPVTVDLSLVRLDGGRRVIASSPNGVVLDALDVPIDPAPLPPAPRPWAVGMSYGVRGELGAWLERDVGRVRLGADIQQERDEWNARLRVGWLF
;
A
#
# COMPACT_ATOMS: atom_id res chain seq x y z
N MET A 1 14.15 46.15 -20.92
CA MET A 1 14.77 45.30 -21.94
C MET A 1 13.67 44.67 -22.77
N SER A 2 13.73 44.93 -24.08
CA SER A 2 12.82 44.46 -25.13
C SER A 2 12.94 42.95 -25.35
N LEU A 3 11.82 42.28 -25.64
CA LEU A 3 11.78 41.22 -26.66
C LEU A 3 10.43 41.26 -27.38
N MET A 4 10.54 41.47 -28.68
CA MET A 4 9.50 41.68 -29.68
C MET A 4 8.59 40.46 -29.86
N ARG A 5 7.29 40.70 -30.02
CA ARG A 5 6.38 39.80 -30.75
C ARG A 5 6.34 40.25 -32.21
N SER A 6 6.71 39.39 -33.14
CA SER A 6 6.50 39.60 -34.58
C SER A 6 5.10 39.10 -34.97
N GLY A 7 4.17 40.02 -35.16
CA GLY A 7 2.93 39.78 -35.88
C GLY A 7 3.06 40.29 -37.31
N TRP A 8 2.99 39.41 -38.29
CA TRP A 8 2.89 39.82 -39.69
C TRP A 8 1.45 40.28 -39.95
N GLN A 9 1.28 41.50 -40.45
CA GLN A 9 0.00 42.00 -40.97
C GLN A 9 0.19 42.39 -42.44
N SER A 10 -0.54 41.71 -43.32
CA SER A 10 -0.67 42.10 -44.72
C SER A 10 -1.76 43.16 -44.83
N VAL A 11 -1.40 44.36 -45.30
CA VAL A 11 -2.35 45.42 -45.64
C VAL A 11 -2.53 45.42 -47.15
N LEU A 12 -3.77 45.19 -47.61
CA LEU A 12 -4.10 45.20 -49.03
C LEU A 12 -4.59 46.61 -49.42
N PHE A 13 -3.78 47.29 -50.23
CA PHE A 13 -4.07 48.62 -50.73
C PHE A 13 -4.77 48.53 -52.10
N ARG A 14 -5.92 49.19 -52.26
CA ARG A 14 -6.54 49.43 -53.57
C ARG A 14 -6.53 50.93 -53.87
N PRO A 15 -6.11 51.34 -55.08
CA PRO A 15 -6.15 52.74 -55.47
C PRO A 15 -7.59 53.19 -55.73
N VAL A 16 -7.90 54.43 -55.33
CA VAL A 16 -9.14 55.13 -55.67
C VAL A 16 -8.80 56.20 -56.72
N PRO A 17 -9.61 56.41 -57.77
CA PRO A 17 -9.36 57.46 -58.75
C PRO A 17 -9.48 58.84 -58.09
N GLY A 18 -8.44 59.68 -58.19
CA GLY A 18 -8.44 61.04 -57.63
C GLY A 18 -7.38 61.34 -56.55
N GLY A 19 -6.41 60.45 -56.32
CA GLY A 19 -5.15 60.82 -55.64
C GLY A 19 -5.21 60.95 -54.12
N GLY A 20 -5.94 60.07 -53.42
CA GLY A 20 -5.91 60.00 -51.96
C GLY A 20 -6.07 58.58 -51.41
N TRP A 21 -5.32 58.25 -50.36
CA TRP A 21 -5.42 56.98 -49.63
C TRP A 21 -6.35 57.15 -48.43
N ARG A 22 -7.41 56.34 -48.31
CA ARG A 22 -8.21 56.21 -47.08
C ARG A 22 -8.04 54.82 -46.50
N ALA A 23 -7.44 54.73 -45.31
CA ALA A 23 -7.50 53.54 -44.49
C ALA A 23 -8.88 53.47 -43.82
N ARG A 24 -9.64 52.40 -44.09
CA ARG A 24 -10.81 52.04 -43.27
C ARG A 24 -10.40 50.90 -42.34
N PRO A 25 -10.48 51.05 -41.01
CA PRO A 25 -10.35 49.91 -40.12
C PRO A 25 -11.56 48.99 -40.32
N ILE A 26 -11.30 47.73 -40.69
CA ILE A 26 -12.33 46.72 -40.99
C ILE A 26 -12.74 45.96 -39.70
N TRP A 27 -12.80 46.55 -38.51
CA TRP A 27 -13.32 45.77 -37.37
C TRP A 27 -14.14 46.64 -36.42
N LYS A 28 -15.46 46.59 -36.62
CA LYS A 28 -16.45 46.88 -35.57
C LYS A 28 -17.07 45.54 -35.16
N GLU A 29 -16.76 45.15 -33.93
CA GLU A 29 -17.60 44.38 -33.00
C GLU A 29 -18.33 43.15 -33.56
N ALA A 30 -17.64 42.01 -33.52
CA ALA A 30 -18.28 40.70 -33.34
C ALA A 30 -17.29 39.73 -32.68
N ALA A 31 -16.59 40.17 -31.62
CA ALA A 31 -15.97 39.25 -30.68
C ALA A 31 -17.02 39.01 -29.59
N GLY A 32 -17.93 38.08 -29.85
CA GLY A 32 -18.97 37.69 -28.92
C GLY A 32 -18.37 37.21 -27.61
N ASP A 33 -19.00 37.61 -26.51
CA ASP A 33 -18.72 37.16 -25.14
C ASP A 33 -18.79 35.61 -24.99
N ASP A 34 -19.25 34.90 -26.01
CA ASP A 34 -19.35 33.43 -26.07
C ASP A 34 -17.99 32.70 -25.98
N PHE A 35 -16.89 33.31 -26.41
CA PHE A 35 -15.57 32.64 -26.38
C PHE A 35 -14.98 32.54 -24.96
N ALA A 36 -15.31 33.50 -24.08
CA ALA A 36 -14.87 33.48 -22.68
C ALA A 36 -15.64 32.45 -21.84
N HIS A 37 -16.93 32.24 -22.14
CA HIS A 37 -17.75 31.22 -21.49
C HIS A 37 -17.38 29.78 -21.91
N ALA A 38 -17.01 29.56 -23.18
CA ALA A 38 -16.58 28.24 -23.66
C ALA A 38 -15.25 27.76 -23.05
N LEU A 39 -14.29 28.66 -22.83
CA LEU A 39 -13.00 28.32 -22.21
C LEU A 39 -13.13 28.11 -20.69
N GLY A 40 -13.99 28.89 -20.01
CA GLY A 40 -14.26 28.72 -18.58
C GLY A 40 -14.97 27.40 -18.25
N GLY A 41 -15.97 27.02 -19.07
CA GLY A 41 -16.72 25.78 -18.88
C GLY A 41 -15.88 24.52 -19.12
N GLY A 42 -15.06 24.50 -20.18
CA GLY A 42 -14.20 23.36 -20.48
C GLY A 42 -13.13 23.10 -19.41
N MET A 43 -12.54 24.17 -18.85
CA MET A 43 -11.53 24.05 -17.81
C MET A 43 -12.12 23.52 -16.48
N LEU A 44 -13.31 23.98 -16.10
CA LEU A 44 -14.01 23.48 -14.91
C LEU A 44 -14.39 21.99 -15.04
N ALA A 45 -14.84 21.57 -16.22
CA ALA A 45 -15.15 20.15 -16.48
C ALA A 45 -13.90 19.27 -16.36
N LEU A 46 -12.76 19.71 -16.91
CA LEU A 46 -11.49 18.99 -16.80
C LEU A 46 -10.99 18.90 -15.36
N LEU A 47 -11.10 19.99 -14.58
CA LEU A 47 -10.75 19.99 -13.16
C LEU A 47 -11.65 19.06 -12.34
N ALA A 48 -12.95 19.02 -12.63
CA ALA A 48 -13.88 18.11 -11.97
C ALA A 48 -13.56 16.64 -12.29
N ILE A 49 -13.26 16.33 -13.56
CA ILE A 49 -12.83 14.99 -13.99
C ILE A 49 -11.52 14.61 -13.30
N ALA A 50 -10.54 15.50 -13.27
CA ALA A 50 -9.25 15.24 -12.62
C ALA A 50 -9.39 15.04 -11.10
N ALA A 51 -10.22 15.85 -10.43
CA ALA A 51 -10.50 15.71 -9.00
C ALA A 51 -11.23 14.39 -8.69
N TRP A 52 -12.21 14.03 -9.51
CA TRP A 52 -12.94 12.76 -9.38
C TRP A 52 -12.03 11.56 -9.66
N ALA A 53 -11.23 11.61 -10.74
CA ALA A 53 -10.24 10.58 -11.04
C ALA A 53 -9.22 10.45 -9.91
N GLY A 54 -8.72 11.56 -9.37
CA GLY A 54 -7.83 11.58 -8.21
C GLY A 54 -8.45 11.00 -6.94
N TYR A 55 -9.74 11.25 -6.70
CA TYR A 55 -10.49 10.64 -5.61
C TYR A 55 -10.64 9.12 -5.79
N CYS A 56 -11.00 8.67 -7.00
CA CYS A 56 -11.10 7.24 -7.33
C CYS A 56 -9.74 6.52 -7.25
N TRP A 57 -8.65 7.21 -7.63
CA TRP A 57 -7.27 6.71 -7.57
C TRP A 57 -6.62 6.84 -6.20
N ARG A 58 -7.23 7.59 -5.26
CA ARG A 58 -6.79 7.66 -3.88
C ARG A 58 -7.00 6.27 -3.28
N GLY A 59 -6.01 5.42 -3.48
CA GLY A 59 -5.99 4.08 -2.93
C GLY A 59 -6.26 4.20 -1.45
N GLU A 60 -7.35 3.59 -0.99
CA GLU A 60 -7.60 3.40 0.42
C GLU A 60 -6.49 2.52 0.95
N ARG A 61 -5.37 3.16 1.31
CA ARG A 61 -4.32 2.62 2.16
C ARG A 61 -4.73 2.84 3.60
N ALA A 62 -6.01 2.62 3.91
CA ALA A 62 -6.45 2.60 5.29
C ALA A 62 -5.63 1.49 5.95
N SER A 63 -4.83 1.85 6.95
CA SER A 63 -4.14 0.85 7.75
C SER A 63 -5.18 -0.07 8.34
N MET A 64 -4.94 -1.38 8.25
CA MET A 64 -5.81 -2.35 8.87
C MET A 64 -5.43 -2.45 10.34
N ALA A 65 -6.43 -2.56 11.21
CA ALA A 65 -6.19 -2.91 12.60
C ALA A 65 -5.53 -4.30 12.65
N GLU A 66 -4.54 -4.47 13.52
CA GLU A 66 -3.93 -5.77 13.74
C GLU A 66 -4.95 -6.73 14.34
N ASP A 67 -5.02 -7.96 13.81
CA ASP A 67 -5.77 -9.03 14.48
C ASP A 67 -5.01 -9.47 15.74
N VAL A 68 -5.58 -9.13 16.90
CA VAL A 68 -5.05 -9.46 18.23
C VAL A 68 -5.85 -10.54 18.96
N ARG A 69 -6.72 -11.28 18.27
CA ARG A 69 -7.47 -12.38 18.89
C ARG A 69 -6.52 -13.39 19.53
N PRO A 70 -6.90 -14.00 20.67
CA PRO A 70 -6.08 -15.00 21.34
C PRO A 70 -5.70 -16.13 20.38
N ALA A 71 -4.47 -16.62 20.51
CA ALA A 71 -3.98 -17.72 19.67
C ALA A 71 -3.06 -18.62 20.49
N ALA A 72 -3.19 -19.93 20.29
CA ALA A 72 -2.36 -20.91 20.98
C ALA A 72 -0.90 -20.87 20.49
N GLN A 73 -0.02 -21.43 21.30
CA GLN A 73 1.35 -21.74 20.89
C GLN A 73 1.39 -22.78 19.78
N GLU A 74 2.32 -22.62 18.84
CA GLU A 74 2.59 -23.60 17.80
C GLU A 74 4.09 -23.94 17.78
N ARG A 75 4.42 -25.23 17.86
CA ARG A 75 5.82 -25.70 17.74
C ARG A 75 6.12 -26.05 16.29
N GLN A 76 7.23 -25.53 15.76
CA GLN A 76 7.65 -25.73 14.38
C GLN A 76 8.64 -26.92 14.27
N ALA A 77 8.84 -27.40 13.04
CA ALA A 77 9.67 -28.57 12.75
C ALA A 77 11.15 -28.37 13.10
N ASP A 78 11.64 -27.13 13.07
CA ASP A 78 13.01 -26.74 13.43
C ASP A 78 13.21 -26.54 14.94
N GLY A 79 12.19 -26.80 15.75
CA GLY A 79 12.23 -26.65 17.20
C GLY A 79 11.91 -25.24 17.71
N SER A 80 11.70 -24.27 16.81
CA SER A 80 11.21 -22.94 17.15
C SER A 80 9.74 -22.96 17.57
N VAL A 81 9.32 -21.88 18.21
CA VAL A 81 8.00 -21.77 18.86
C VAL A 81 7.34 -20.46 18.47
N VAL A 82 6.16 -20.53 17.84
CA VAL A 82 5.27 -19.38 17.66
C VAL A 82 4.58 -19.12 19.00
N ALA A 83 4.81 -17.95 19.57
CA ALA A 83 4.33 -17.58 20.91
C ALA A 83 2.81 -17.63 21.03
N THR A 84 2.32 -18.06 22.19
CA THR A 84 0.93 -17.91 22.61
C THR A 84 0.57 -16.43 22.62
N ARG A 85 -0.52 -16.06 21.96
CA ARG A 85 -1.04 -14.69 22.01
C ARG A 85 -2.12 -14.56 23.07
N VAL A 86 -1.89 -13.69 24.05
CA VAL A 86 -2.85 -13.38 25.12
C VAL A 86 -3.11 -11.87 25.15
N PRO A 87 -4.14 -11.38 24.44
CA PRO A 87 -4.52 -9.97 24.52
C PRO A 87 -5.03 -9.64 25.93
N THR A 88 -4.57 -8.53 26.48
CA THR A 88 -5.04 -8.03 27.78
C THR A 88 -5.45 -6.57 27.65
N ALA A 89 -6.62 -6.23 28.20
CA ALA A 89 -7.09 -4.85 28.22
C ALA A 89 -6.30 -3.97 29.22
N ARG A 90 -5.64 -4.61 30.20
CA ARG A 90 -4.85 -3.95 31.23
C ARG A 90 -3.62 -4.81 31.52
N PRO A 91 -2.50 -4.60 30.80
CA PRO A 91 -1.27 -5.33 31.09
C PRO A 91 -0.76 -4.94 32.48
N ASP A 92 -0.15 -5.90 33.17
CA ASP A 92 0.63 -5.61 34.36
C ASP A 92 1.75 -4.60 34.03
N PRO A 93 2.28 -3.86 35.02
CA PRO A 93 3.41 -2.98 34.79
C PRO A 93 4.59 -3.69 34.09
N PRO A 94 5.36 -2.98 33.24
CA PRO A 94 6.55 -3.56 32.60
C PRO A 94 7.51 -4.13 33.64
N PRO A 95 8.03 -5.36 33.44
CA PRO A 95 8.94 -5.99 34.39
C PRO A 95 10.35 -5.34 34.42
N HIS A 96 10.63 -4.42 33.50
CA HIS A 96 11.90 -3.72 33.35
C HIS A 96 11.68 -2.20 33.27
N LEU A 97 12.74 -1.43 33.52
CA LEU A 97 12.70 0.01 33.40
C LEU A 97 12.66 0.41 31.92
N LEU A 98 11.60 1.12 31.54
CA LEU A 98 11.48 1.72 30.22
C LEU A 98 12.25 3.06 30.18
N PRO A 99 12.88 3.41 29.05
CA PRO A 99 13.42 4.74 28.84
C PRO A 99 12.36 5.83 29.03
N ARG A 100 12.78 7.01 29.48
CA ARG A 100 11.85 8.14 29.67
C ARG A 100 11.15 8.47 28.34
N GLY A 101 9.81 8.49 28.37
CA GLY A 101 8.98 8.79 27.20
C GLY A 101 8.70 7.60 26.27
N ALA A 102 9.27 6.42 26.55
CA ALA A 102 8.93 5.22 25.81
C ALA A 102 7.56 4.66 26.25
N GLN A 103 6.84 4.10 25.28
CA GLN A 103 5.59 3.36 25.49
C GLN A 103 5.82 1.90 25.11
N GLU A 104 5.31 0.97 25.92
CA GLU A 104 5.36 -0.45 25.60
C GLU A 104 4.24 -0.79 24.62
N GLU A 105 4.59 -1.17 23.39
CA GLU A 105 3.61 -1.58 22.37
C GLU A 105 3.24 -3.08 22.50
N ARG A 106 4.19 -3.89 22.97
CA ARG A 106 4.05 -5.35 23.04
C ARG A 106 5.01 -5.92 24.07
N ARG A 107 4.53 -6.90 24.82
CA ARG A 107 5.36 -7.68 25.75
C ARG A 107 5.58 -9.08 25.22
N VAL A 108 6.84 -9.49 25.21
CA VAL A 108 7.25 -10.85 24.84
C VAL A 108 7.97 -11.48 26.02
N ALA A 109 7.60 -12.70 26.37
CA ALA A 109 8.32 -13.52 27.32
C ALA A 109 8.64 -14.87 26.70
N VAL A 110 9.84 -15.38 26.96
CA VAL A 110 10.29 -16.69 26.46
C VAL A 110 10.91 -17.46 27.61
N TRP A 111 10.49 -18.69 27.79
CA TRP A 111 11.09 -19.63 28.73
C TRP A 111 12.02 -20.55 27.95
N VAL A 112 13.31 -20.50 28.30
CA VAL A 112 14.35 -21.28 27.62
C VAL A 112 15.07 -22.16 28.63
N GLN A 113 15.22 -23.44 28.28
CA GLN A 113 16.06 -24.37 28.99
C GLN A 113 17.49 -24.26 28.50
N VAL A 114 18.39 -23.94 29.42
CA VAL A 114 19.84 -23.94 29.19
C VAL A 114 20.33 -25.39 29.08
N PRO A 115 21.29 -25.71 28.18
CA PRO A 115 21.90 -27.03 28.12
C PRO A 115 22.49 -27.45 29.48
N PRO A 116 22.54 -28.75 29.78
CA PRO A 116 23.15 -29.23 31.01
C PRO A 116 24.62 -28.83 31.07
N VAL A 117 25.04 -28.32 32.23
CA VAL A 117 26.40 -27.85 32.49
C VAL A 117 27.10 -28.86 33.40
N THR A 118 28.32 -29.27 33.00
CA THR A 118 29.17 -30.12 33.83
C THR A 118 29.81 -29.25 34.93
N PRO A 119 29.70 -29.62 36.22
CA PRO A 119 30.36 -28.88 37.29
C PRO A 119 31.88 -28.97 37.14
N VAL A 120 32.55 -27.82 37.33
CA VAL A 120 34.01 -27.68 37.30
C VAL A 120 34.48 -27.40 38.73
N VAL A 121 35.59 -28.04 39.12
CA VAL A 121 36.24 -27.80 40.42
C VAL A 121 37.42 -26.87 40.17
N ASP A 122 37.46 -25.72 40.83
CA ASP A 122 38.60 -24.81 40.71
C ASP A 122 39.83 -25.32 41.50
N ALA A 123 40.94 -24.59 41.39
CA ALA A 123 42.19 -24.91 42.10
C ALA A 123 42.06 -24.88 43.64
N MET A 124 40.98 -24.28 44.17
CA MET A 124 40.68 -24.20 45.59
C MET A 124 39.67 -25.27 46.05
N GLY A 125 39.25 -26.17 45.16
CA GLY A 125 38.28 -27.22 45.46
C GLY A 125 36.82 -26.75 45.44
N VAL A 126 36.54 -25.55 44.94
CA VAL A 126 35.18 -24.99 44.85
C VAL A 126 34.51 -25.46 43.57
N VAL A 127 33.35 -26.10 43.72
CA VAL A 127 32.49 -26.51 42.61
C VAL A 127 31.76 -25.28 42.07
N HIS A 128 31.95 -24.98 40.80
CA HIS A 128 31.18 -23.97 40.07
C HIS A 128 30.64 -24.56 38.75
N CYS A 129 29.59 -23.95 38.24
CA CYS A 129 29.03 -24.30 36.93
C CYS A 129 29.26 -23.11 36.00
N ASP A 130 30.07 -23.31 34.96
CA ASP A 130 30.21 -22.34 33.88
C ASP A 130 29.02 -22.48 32.92
N CYS A 131 27.93 -21.76 33.20
CA CYS A 131 26.77 -21.71 32.34
C CYS A 131 27.09 -20.85 31.10
N PRO A 132 27.23 -21.44 29.90
CA PRO A 132 27.44 -20.64 28.70
C PRO A 132 26.20 -19.75 28.46
N PRO A 133 26.40 -18.56 27.85
CA PRO A 133 25.27 -17.71 27.49
C PRO A 133 24.35 -18.43 26.50
N VAL A 134 23.04 -18.30 26.70
CA VAL A 134 22.01 -18.78 25.76
C VAL A 134 21.54 -17.62 24.89
N THR A 135 21.49 -17.87 23.59
CA THR A 135 20.99 -16.91 22.61
C THR A 135 19.54 -17.21 22.31
N VAL A 136 18.69 -16.18 22.30
CA VAL A 136 17.28 -16.29 21.90
C VAL A 136 17.06 -15.36 20.73
N ASP A 137 16.67 -15.93 19.61
CA ASP A 137 16.31 -15.19 18.41
C ASP A 137 14.79 -14.98 18.40
N LEU A 138 14.37 -13.72 18.29
CA LEU A 138 12.98 -13.32 18.23
C LEU A 138 12.67 -12.74 16.86
N SER A 139 11.76 -13.38 16.13
CA SER A 139 11.28 -12.89 14.83
C SER A 139 9.83 -12.45 14.94
N LEU A 140 9.54 -11.19 14.57
CA LEU A 140 8.19 -10.67 14.45
C LEU A 140 7.68 -10.88 13.02
N VAL A 141 6.74 -11.80 12.85
CA VAL A 141 6.17 -12.17 11.55
C VAL A 141 4.75 -11.65 11.40
N ARG A 142 4.28 -11.50 10.15
CA ARG A 142 2.87 -11.25 9.85
C ARG A 142 2.21 -12.57 9.50
N LEU A 143 1.19 -12.93 10.27
CA LEU A 143 0.46 -14.19 10.10
C LEU A 143 -1.01 -13.96 10.47
N ASP A 144 -1.93 -14.47 9.66
CA ASP A 144 -3.38 -14.42 9.87
C ASP A 144 -3.94 -13.02 10.17
N GLY A 145 -3.44 -12.00 9.48
CA GLY A 145 -3.89 -10.61 9.65
C GLY A 145 -3.38 -9.91 10.92
N GLY A 146 -2.48 -10.54 11.68
CA GLY A 146 -1.81 -9.95 12.84
C GLY A 146 -0.29 -10.08 12.81
N ARG A 147 0.38 -9.59 13.85
CA ARG A 147 1.80 -9.86 14.10
C ARG A 147 1.95 -10.97 15.13
N ARG A 148 2.84 -11.92 14.88
CA ARG A 148 3.16 -13.04 15.78
C ARG A 148 4.66 -13.04 16.05
N VAL A 149 5.04 -13.45 17.26
CA VAL A 149 6.43 -13.63 17.63
C VAL A 149 6.81 -15.10 17.51
N ILE A 150 7.92 -15.37 16.83
CA ILE A 150 8.55 -16.69 16.79
C ILE A 150 9.84 -16.60 17.60
N ALA A 151 9.99 -17.51 18.56
CA ALA A 151 11.18 -17.65 19.37
C ALA A 151 11.95 -18.90 18.95
N SER A 152 13.25 -18.74 18.72
CA SER A 152 14.18 -19.85 18.50
C SER A 152 15.46 -19.63 19.30
N SER A 153 16.25 -20.68 19.44
CA SER A 153 17.52 -20.62 20.16
C SER A 153 18.47 -21.66 19.56
N PRO A 154 19.68 -21.28 19.11
CA PRO A 154 20.65 -22.21 18.54
C PRO A 154 21.35 -23.08 19.58
N ASN A 155 21.38 -22.65 20.85
CA ASN A 155 22.18 -23.24 21.92
C ASN A 155 21.38 -23.45 23.22
N GLY A 156 20.06 -23.63 23.10
CA GLY A 156 19.12 -23.82 24.20
C GLY A 156 17.75 -24.25 23.66
N VAL A 157 16.89 -24.78 24.51
CA VAL A 157 15.57 -25.30 24.10
C VAL A 157 14.48 -24.33 24.53
N VAL A 158 13.75 -23.75 23.58
CA VAL A 158 12.57 -22.93 23.90
C VAL A 158 11.46 -23.85 24.42
N LEU A 159 11.03 -23.63 25.65
CA LEU A 159 9.97 -24.39 26.32
C LEU A 159 8.59 -23.79 26.03
N ASP A 160 8.50 -22.47 26.15
CA ASP A 160 7.26 -21.70 26.02
C ASP A 160 7.57 -20.28 25.56
N ALA A 161 6.62 -19.64 24.90
CA ALA A 161 6.70 -18.24 24.51
C ALA A 161 5.33 -17.56 24.59
N LEU A 162 5.33 -16.34 25.11
CA LEU A 162 4.15 -15.50 25.31
C LEU A 162 4.31 -14.17 24.55
N ASP A 163 3.24 -13.76 23.90
CA ASP A 163 3.10 -12.53 23.13
C ASP A 163 1.83 -11.79 23.58
N VAL A 164 2.01 -10.64 24.21
CA VAL A 164 0.93 -9.78 24.71
C VAL A 164 0.91 -8.49 23.90
N PRO A 165 -0.02 -8.32 22.94
CA PRO A 165 -0.21 -7.05 22.26
C PRO A 165 -0.83 -6.04 23.22
N ILE A 166 -0.10 -4.96 23.54
CA ILE A 166 -0.56 -3.90 24.46
C ILE A 166 -1.17 -2.75 23.67
N ASP A 167 -0.46 -2.29 22.64
CA ASP A 167 -0.92 -1.28 21.68
C ASP A 167 -0.85 -1.88 20.27
N PRO A 168 -1.97 -2.38 19.72
CA PRO A 168 -2.01 -3.03 18.41
C PRO A 168 -1.57 -2.07 17.31
N ALA A 169 -0.53 -2.43 16.58
CA ALA A 169 0.06 -1.52 15.60
C ALA A 169 -0.74 -1.54 14.29
N PRO A 170 -0.92 -0.39 13.61
CA PRO A 170 -1.53 -0.36 12.29
C PRO A 170 -0.71 -1.23 11.31
N LEU A 171 -1.40 -2.12 10.60
CA LEU A 171 -0.82 -2.92 9.54
C LEU A 171 -0.99 -2.22 8.20
N PRO A 172 -0.03 -2.38 7.27
CA PRO A 172 -0.25 -1.95 5.90
C PRO A 172 -1.48 -2.68 5.34
N PRO A 173 -2.21 -2.04 4.41
CA PRO A 173 -3.38 -2.65 3.78
C PRO A 173 -3.00 -3.99 3.17
N ALA A 174 -3.94 -4.94 3.23
CA ALA A 174 -3.75 -6.26 2.62
C ALA A 174 -3.38 -6.12 1.12
N PRO A 175 -2.48 -6.99 0.60
CA PRO A 175 -2.23 -7.06 -0.82
C PRO A 175 -3.54 -7.29 -1.57
N ARG A 176 -3.79 -6.50 -2.62
CA ARG A 176 -4.92 -6.73 -3.53
C ARG A 176 -4.41 -7.62 -4.67
N PRO A 177 -4.67 -8.94 -4.64
CA PRO A 177 -4.18 -9.83 -5.68
C PRO A 177 -4.81 -9.47 -7.03
N TRP A 178 -4.11 -9.83 -8.10
CA TRP A 178 -4.74 -9.87 -9.41
C TRP A 178 -5.71 -11.04 -9.45
N ALA A 179 -6.86 -10.84 -10.09
CA ALA A 179 -7.77 -11.91 -10.45
C ALA A 179 -7.51 -12.30 -11.91
N VAL A 180 -7.37 -13.59 -12.17
CA VAL A 180 -7.18 -14.15 -13.51
C VAL A 180 -8.22 -15.23 -13.71
N GLY A 181 -8.82 -15.28 -14.89
CA GLY A 181 -9.77 -16.34 -15.22
C GLY A 181 -9.85 -16.61 -16.70
N MET A 182 -10.58 -17.69 -17.00
CA MET A 182 -10.99 -18.05 -18.34
C MET A 182 -12.51 -18.05 -18.40
N SER A 183 -13.07 -17.75 -19.55
CA SER A 183 -14.51 -17.77 -19.80
C SER A 183 -14.81 -18.67 -20.99
N TYR A 184 -15.93 -19.37 -20.93
CA TYR A 184 -16.46 -20.16 -22.04
C TYR A 184 -17.91 -19.76 -22.28
N GLY A 185 -18.19 -19.24 -23.47
CA GLY A 185 -19.51 -18.81 -23.89
C GLY A 185 -20.38 -19.99 -24.35
N VAL A 186 -21.70 -19.82 -24.29
CA VAL A 186 -22.67 -20.85 -24.71
C VAL A 186 -22.60 -21.19 -26.21
N ARG A 187 -21.95 -20.34 -27.02
CA ARG A 187 -21.70 -20.57 -28.45
C ARG A 187 -20.28 -21.04 -28.74
N GLY A 188 -19.53 -21.44 -27.72
CA GLY A 188 -18.15 -21.91 -27.85
C GLY A 188 -17.09 -20.81 -27.81
N GLU A 189 -17.44 -19.58 -27.46
CA GLU A 189 -16.48 -18.47 -27.36
C GLU A 189 -15.51 -18.71 -26.18
N LEU A 190 -14.21 -18.84 -26.46
CA LEU A 190 -13.18 -18.95 -25.44
C LEU A 190 -12.65 -17.56 -25.08
N GLY A 191 -12.40 -17.30 -23.81
CA GLY A 191 -11.77 -16.05 -23.38
C GLY A 191 -10.89 -16.21 -22.16
N ALA A 192 -10.01 -15.24 -21.97
CA ALA A 192 -9.16 -15.10 -20.79
C ALA A 192 -9.19 -13.66 -20.32
N TRP A 193 -9.09 -13.46 -19.01
CA TRP A 193 -9.16 -12.13 -18.43
C TRP A 193 -8.25 -11.97 -17.21
N LEU A 194 -7.85 -10.72 -16.98
CA LEU A 194 -7.03 -10.26 -15.87
C LEU A 194 -7.68 -9.01 -15.28
N GLU A 195 -7.87 -8.97 -13.97
CA GLU A 195 -8.49 -7.85 -13.25
C GLU A 195 -7.70 -7.48 -11.99
N ARG A 196 -7.77 -6.21 -11.60
CA ARG A 196 -7.22 -5.70 -10.34
C ARG A 196 -8.02 -4.54 -9.78
N ASP A 197 -8.13 -4.55 -8.46
CA ASP A 197 -8.74 -3.46 -7.70
C ASP A 197 -7.69 -2.38 -7.37
N VAL A 198 -7.93 -1.17 -7.87
CA VAL A 198 -7.12 0.04 -7.66
C VAL A 198 -8.01 1.11 -7.01
N GLY A 199 -7.86 1.30 -5.69
CA GLY A 199 -8.73 2.21 -4.95
C GLY A 199 -10.19 1.75 -4.99
N ARG A 200 -11.07 2.59 -5.53
CA ARG A 200 -12.51 2.31 -5.70
C ARG A 200 -12.87 1.80 -7.11
N VAL A 201 -11.84 1.44 -7.88
CA VAL A 201 -11.96 1.07 -9.28
C VAL A 201 -11.44 -0.34 -9.48
N ARG A 202 -12.16 -1.14 -10.26
CA ARG A 202 -11.67 -2.40 -10.81
C ARG A 202 -11.25 -2.19 -12.25
N LEU A 203 -9.97 -2.40 -12.54
CA LEU A 203 -9.44 -2.34 -13.90
C LEU A 203 -9.24 -3.77 -14.39
N GLY A 204 -9.69 -4.06 -15.60
CA GLY A 204 -9.55 -5.36 -16.22
C GLY A 204 -9.17 -5.27 -17.69
N ALA A 205 -8.56 -6.33 -18.18
CA ALA A 205 -8.38 -6.61 -19.59
C ALA A 205 -8.93 -8.01 -19.87
N ASP A 206 -9.61 -8.19 -21.01
CA ASP A 206 -10.05 -9.49 -21.48
C ASP A 206 -9.76 -9.66 -22.97
N ILE A 207 -9.50 -10.90 -23.34
CA ILE A 207 -9.32 -11.37 -24.71
C ILE A 207 -10.35 -12.47 -24.92
N GLN A 208 -11.19 -12.36 -25.95
CA GLN A 208 -12.25 -13.31 -26.26
C GLN A 208 -12.24 -13.66 -27.76
N GLN A 209 -12.40 -14.94 -28.07
CA GLN A 209 -12.55 -15.46 -29.42
C GLN A 209 -14.04 -15.46 -29.81
N GLU A 210 -14.39 -14.68 -30.83
CA GLU A 210 -15.73 -14.59 -31.38
C GLU A 210 -15.68 -14.94 -32.87
N ARG A 211 -16.28 -16.07 -33.28
CA ARG A 211 -16.39 -16.50 -34.69
C ARG A 211 -15.07 -16.39 -35.49
N ASP A 212 -14.00 -16.95 -34.94
CA ASP A 212 -12.62 -16.95 -35.48
C ASP A 212 -11.85 -15.62 -35.39
N GLU A 213 -12.41 -14.59 -34.77
CA GLU A 213 -11.71 -13.32 -34.49
C GLU A 213 -11.37 -13.17 -33.00
N TRP A 214 -10.22 -12.59 -32.70
CA TRP A 214 -9.81 -12.27 -31.34
C TRP A 214 -10.15 -10.81 -31.02
N ASN A 215 -10.98 -10.61 -30.01
CA ASN A 215 -11.36 -9.31 -29.50
C ASN A 215 -10.66 -9.03 -28.17
N ALA A 216 -9.99 -7.88 -28.06
CA ALA A 216 -9.43 -7.38 -26.81
C ALA A 216 -10.30 -6.25 -26.25
N ARG A 217 -10.59 -6.28 -24.95
CA ARG A 217 -11.42 -5.27 -24.28
C ARG A 217 -10.75 -4.82 -22.98
N LEU A 218 -10.98 -3.55 -22.64
CA LEU A 218 -10.64 -2.98 -21.34
C LEU A 218 -11.92 -2.82 -20.53
N ARG A 219 -11.89 -3.22 -19.27
CA ARG A 219 -13.01 -3.15 -18.34
C ARG A 219 -12.68 -2.21 -17.20
N VAL A 220 -13.62 -1.33 -16.89
CA VAL A 220 -13.56 -0.43 -15.74
C VAL A 220 -14.85 -0.62 -14.97
N GLY A 221 -14.73 -1.12 -13.74
CA GLY A 221 -15.84 -1.30 -12.79
C GLY A 221 -15.64 -0.45 -11.54
N TRP A 222 -16.73 -0.15 -10.83
CA TRP A 222 -16.69 0.58 -9.56
C TRP A 222 -16.96 -0.36 -8.39
N LEU A 223 -16.21 -0.17 -7.30
CA LEU A 223 -16.40 -0.86 -6.03
C LEU A 223 -17.11 0.12 -5.08
N PHE A 224 -18.36 -0.18 -4.73
CA PHE A 224 -19.18 0.61 -3.79
C PHE A 224 -19.14 -0.01 -2.40
#